data_AF-A0A843GHQ1-F1
#
_entry.id   AF-A0A843GHQ1-F1
#
_cell.length_a   1.000
_cell.length_b   1.000
_cell.length_c   1.000
_cell.angle_alpha   90.00
_cell.angle_beta   90.00
_cell.angle_gamma   90.00
#
_symmetry.space_group_name_H-M   'P 1'
#
loop_
_entity.id
_entity.type
_entity.pdbx_description
1 polymer ?
#
loop_
_entity_poly.entity_id
_entity_poly.type
_entity_poly.pdbx_seq_one_letter_code
_entity_poly.pdbx_strand_id
1 'polypeptide(L)' 'MSKYDLDYWKEKDVEILENKPKGWIKLEGATTAPNGYNWYSNGKSRFGGEYKNALVSEESTKYQVLGE' A
#
# COMPACT_ATOMS: atom_id res chain seq x y z
N MET A 1 -9.80 -1.92 16.11
CA MET A 1 -8.63 -1.29 15.44
C MET A 1 -8.53 0.12 15.98
N SER A 2 -7.36 0.54 16.46
CA SER A 2 -7.23 1.90 16.96
C SER A 2 -7.01 2.83 15.77
N LYS A 3 -7.67 3.99 15.77
CA LYS A 3 -7.49 5.07 14.80
C LYS A 3 -6.01 5.47 14.62
N TYR A 4 -5.17 5.19 15.62
CA TYR A 4 -3.79 5.63 15.74
C TYR A 4 -2.82 5.03 14.69
N ASP A 5 -3.10 3.86 14.11
CA ASP A 5 -2.16 3.23 13.18
C ASP A 5 -2.09 3.93 11.81
N LEU A 6 -3.21 4.45 11.29
CA LEU A 6 -3.24 5.13 9.99
C LEU A 6 -2.81 6.60 10.10
N ASP A 7 -3.10 7.26 11.22
CA ASP A 7 -2.63 8.63 11.48
C ASP A 7 -1.10 8.67 11.53
N TYR A 8 -0.45 7.66 12.12
CA TYR A 8 1.02 7.54 12.10
C TYR A 8 1.61 7.56 10.68
N TRP A 9 1.01 6.82 9.75
CA TRP A 9 1.50 6.77 8.36
C TRP A 9 1.21 8.06 7.60
N LYS A 10 0.08 8.72 7.86
CA LYS A 10 -0.21 10.05 7.30
C LYS A 10 0.80 11.10 7.78
N GLU A 11 1.17 11.06 9.07
CA GLU A 11 2.23 11.94 9.63
C GLU A 11 3.60 11.68 9.00
N LYS A 12 3.83 10.48 8.46
CA LYS A 12 5.06 10.10 7.74
C LYS A 12 5.00 10.38 6.24
N ASP A 13 4.00 11.12 5.78
CA ASP A 13 3.78 11.44 4.35
C ASP A 13 3.60 10.17 3.49
N VAL A 14 3.11 9.08 4.10
CA VAL A 14 2.80 7.85 3.37
C VAL A 14 1.40 7.94 2.81
N GLU A 15 1.29 7.70 1.51
CA GLU A 15 0.01 7.64 0.82
C GLU A 15 -0.77 6.38 1.21
N ILE A 16 -2.05 6.56 1.54
CA ILE A 16 -2.98 5.47 1.86
C ILE A 16 -4.04 5.47 0.77
N LEU A 17 -4.12 4.35 0.06
CA LEU A 17 -4.99 4.16 -1.09
C LEU A 17 -6.04 3.11 -0.77
N GLU A 18 -7.26 3.35 -1.23
CA GLU A 18 -8.29 2.32 -1.18
C GLU A 18 -7.95 1.22 -2.18
N ASN A 19 -7.62 1.60 -3.42
CA ASN A 19 -7.36 0.69 -4.53
C ASN A 19 -5.89 0.65 -4.94
N LYS A 20 -5.43 -0.54 -5.35
CA LYS A 20 -4.08 -0.73 -5.89
C LYS A 20 -3.94 0.03 -7.21
N PRO A 21 -2.94 0.93 -7.37
CA PRO A 21 -2.65 1.55 -8.65
C PRO A 21 -2.20 0.52 -9.69
N LYS A 22 -2.53 0.77 -10.97
CA LYS A 22 -2.12 -0.11 -12.07
C LYS A 22 -0.59 -0.19 -12.16
N GLY A 23 -0.06 -1.41 -12.28
CA GLY A 23 1.37 -1.67 -12.39
C GLY A 23 2.13 -1.63 -11.06
N TRP A 24 1.48 -1.36 -9.94
CA TRP A 24 2.11 -1.44 -8.63
C TRP A 24 2.16 -2.88 -8.12
N ILE A 25 3.26 -3.22 -7.47
CA ILE A 25 3.60 -4.56 -7.02
C ILE A 25 3.54 -4.60 -5.50
N LYS A 26 2.93 -5.65 -4.95
CA LYS A 26 2.86 -5.88 -3.51
C LYS A 26 4.28 -6.14 -2.97
N LEU A 27 4.63 -5.49 -1.88
CA LEU A 27 5.90 -5.71 -1.18
C LEU A 27 5.74 -6.91 -0.23
N GLU A 28 5.95 -8.11 -0.77
CA GLU A 28 5.94 -9.35 -0.01
C GLU A 28 7.00 -9.30 1.10
N GLY A 29 6.60 -9.63 2.33
CA GLY A 29 7.48 -9.62 3.52
C GLY A 29 7.49 -8.30 4.32
N ALA A 30 6.71 -7.29 3.92
CA ALA A 30 6.57 -6.08 4.73
C ALA A 30 5.68 -6.33 5.97
N THR A 31 6.28 -6.40 7.15
CA THR A 31 5.60 -6.70 8.43
C THR A 31 5.08 -5.45 9.15
N THR A 32 5.40 -4.26 8.66
CA THR A 32 4.99 -2.98 9.24
C THR A 32 3.64 -2.49 8.71
N ALA A 33 3.01 -3.22 7.79
CA ALA A 33 1.68 -2.85 7.32
C ALA A 33 0.65 -3.00 8.46
N PRO A 34 -0.24 -2.02 8.67
CA PRO A 34 -1.35 -2.17 9.59
C PRO A 34 -2.31 -3.27 9.10
N ASN A 35 -3.04 -3.89 10.03
CA ASN A 35 -4.01 -4.93 9.71
C ASN A 35 -5.05 -4.46 8.67
N GLY A 36 -5.29 -5.26 7.64
CA GLY A 36 -6.21 -4.90 6.55
C GLY A 36 -5.59 -4.04 5.46
N TYR A 37 -4.27 -3.78 5.52
CA TYR A 37 -3.53 -3.08 4.48
C TYR A 37 -2.30 -3.86 4.06
N ASN A 38 -1.84 -3.62 2.84
CA ASN A 38 -0.59 -4.13 2.32
C ASN A 38 0.23 -3.01 1.71
N TRP A 39 1.55 -3.13 1.79
CA TRP A 39 2.46 -2.23 1.11
C TRP A 39 2.53 -2.55 -0.38
N TYR A 40 2.44 -1.52 -1.21
CA TYR A 40 2.68 -1.60 -2.64
C TYR A 40 3.76 -0.61 -3.06
N SER A 41 4.45 -0.91 -4.16
CA SER A 41 5.38 0.03 -4.78
C SER A 41 5.17 0.12 -6.28
N ASN A 42 5.61 1.23 -6.86
CA ASN A 42 5.62 1.45 -8.31
C ASN A 42 6.69 0.61 -9.06
N GLY A 43 7.40 -0.29 -8.37
CA GLY A 43 8.42 -1.16 -8.96
C GLY A 43 9.72 -0.46 -9.38
N LYS A 44 9.89 0.83 -9.08
CA LYS A 44 11.09 1.59 -9.40
C LYS A 44 12.22 1.31 -8.40
N SER A 45 13.46 1.58 -8.81
CA SER A 45 14.63 1.45 -7.93
C SER A 45 14.61 2.52 -6.83
N ARG A 46 14.94 2.12 -5.59
CA ARG A 46 15.09 3.03 -4.44
C ARG A 46 16.23 4.03 -4.60
N PHE A 47 17.22 3.71 -5.44
CA PHE A 47 18.41 4.55 -5.65
C PHE A 47 18.21 5.63 -6.73
N GLY A 48 17.14 5.53 -7.53
CA GLY A 48 16.88 6.45 -8.64
C GLY A 48 16.04 7.68 -8.29
N GLY A 49 15.58 7.82 -7.05
CA GLY A 49 14.75 8.94 -6.60
C GLY A 49 13.28 8.88 -7.05
N GLU A 50 12.90 7.97 -7.94
CA GLU A 50 11.52 7.80 -8.44
C GLU A 50 10.71 6.75 -7.67
N TYR A 51 11.29 6.13 -6.64
CA TYR A 51 10.62 5.10 -5.86
C TYR A 51 9.44 5.68 -5.09
N LYS A 52 8.27 5.06 -5.26
CA LYS A 52 7.07 5.40 -4.51
C LYS A 52 6.47 4.15 -3.89
N ASN A 53 5.94 4.30 -2.68
CA ASN A 53 5.19 3.28 -1.99
C ASN A 53 3.91 3.86 -1.38
N ALA A 54 2.98 2.98 -1.07
CA ALA A 54 1.70 3.33 -0.48
C ALA A 54 1.13 2.12 0.26
N LEU A 55 0.31 2.40 1.27
CA LEU A 55 -0.54 1.41 1.92
C LEU A 55 -1.83 1.26 1.13
N VAL A 56 -2.19 0.04 0.75
CA VAL A 56 -3.41 -0.25 -0.01
C VAL A 56 -4.32 -1.16 0.82
N SER A 57 -5.62 -0.82 0.90
CA SER A 57 -6.59 -1.62 1.63
C SER A 57 -6.80 -3.00 0.99
N GLU A 58 -6.84 -4.05 1.83
CA GLU A 58 -7.08 -5.42 1.40
C GLU A 58 -8.51 -5.62 0.90
N GLU A 59 -9.47 -4.91 1.49
CA GLU A 59 -10.89 -5.02 1.16
C GLU A 59 -11.17 -4.67 -0.31
N SER A 60 -10.51 -3.65 -0.85
CA SER A 60 -10.72 -3.22 -2.24
C SER A 60 -10.01 -4.13 -3.25
N THR A 61 -8.91 -4.78 -2.87
CA THR A 61 -8.23 -5.76 -3.74
C THR A 61 -9.02 -7.05 -3.96
N LYS A 62 -9.92 -7.44 -3.03
CA LYS A 62 -10.75 -8.65 -3.20
C LYS A 62 -11.71 -8.56 -4.39
N TYR A 63 -12.14 -7.35 -4.73
CA TYR A 63 -13.08 -7.12 -5.84
C TYR A 63 -12.41 -6.98 -7.22
N GLN A 64 -11.07 -6.87 -7.29
CA GLN A 64 -10.35 -6.82 -8.57
C GLN A 64 -10.10 -8.20 -9.20
N VAL A 65 -10.35 -9.30 -8.49
CA VAL A 65 -10.01 -10.67 -8.94
C VAL A 65 -11.23 -11.47 -9.45
N LEU A 66 -12.44 -10.88 -9.44
CA LEU A 66 -13.69 -11.57 -9.81
C LEU A 66 -14.35 -11.01 -11.08
N GLY A 67 -13.61 -10.24 -11.88
CA GLY A 67 -14.09 -9.66 -13.13
C GLY A 67 -13.30 -10.13 -14.34
N GLU A 68 -13.37 -11.42 -14.65
CA GLU A 68 -13.04 -11.98 -15.97
C GLU A 68 -14.22 -12.84 -16.46
#